data_AF-A0A6N2Z8I3-F1
#
_entry.id   AF-A0A6N2Z8I3-F1
#
_cell.length_a   1.000
_cell.length_b   1.000
_cell.length_c   1.000
_cell.angle_alpha   90.00
_cell.angle_beta   90.00
_cell.angle_gamma   90.00
#
_symmetry.space_group_name_H-M   'P 1'
#
loop_
_entity.id
_entity.type
_entity.pdbx_description
1 polymer ?
#
loop_
_entity_poly.entity_id
_entity_poly.type
_entity_poly.pdbx_seq_one_letter_code
_entity_poly.pdbx_strand_id
1 'polypeptide(L)' 'MKMREMRRICDVPKEQLEAEMRQFAQKKVGSVKAARSFLRSVGMEIKKDGTVVVPTKLP' A
#
# COMPACT_ATOMS: atom_id res chain seq x y z
N MET A 1 -22.45 8.76 4.96
CA MET A 1 -21.34 7.99 5.57
C MET A 1 -21.87 6.63 6.00
N LYS A 2 -21.39 5.52 5.42
CA LYS A 2 -21.72 4.19 5.98
C LYS A 2 -20.88 4.00 7.24
N MET A 3 -21.51 3.96 8.43
CA MET A 3 -20.85 3.53 9.66
C MET A 3 -20.36 2.10 9.44
N ARG A 4 -19.04 1.89 9.47
CA ARG A 4 -18.49 0.54 9.56
C ARG A 4 -18.66 0.11 11.01
N GLU A 5 -19.50 -0.89 11.27
CA GLU A 5 -19.48 -1.60 12.55
C GLU A 5 -18.05 -2.04 12.84
N MET A 6 -17.48 -1.56 13.94
CA MET A 6 -16.15 -1.96 14.38
C MET A 6 -16.23 -3.38 14.94
N ARG A 7 -16.02 -4.37 14.07
CA ARG A 7 -15.86 -5.78 14.45
C ARG A 7 -14.42 -6.02 14.89
N ARG A 8 -14.21 -6.83 15.94
CA ARG A 8 -12.86 -7.26 16.30
C ARG A 8 -12.37 -8.24 15.24
N ILE A 9 -11.08 -8.24 14.96
CA ILE A 9 -10.47 -9.14 13.96
C ILE A 9 -10.77 -10.61 14.26
N CYS A 10 -10.81 -10.99 15.55
CA CYS A 10 -11.09 -12.35 15.99
C CYS A 10 -12.53 -12.81 15.69
N ASP A 11 -13.46 -11.88 15.49
CA ASP A 11 -14.87 -12.18 15.22
C ASP A 11 -15.13 -12.36 13.71
N VAL A 12 -14.12 -12.10 12.87
CA VAL A 12 -14.22 -12.24 11.42
C VAL A 12 -13.71 -13.63 11.02
N PRO A 13 -14.53 -14.45 10.33
CA PRO A 13 -14.07 -15.72 9.79
C PRO A 13 -12.82 -15.52 8.92
N LYS A 14 -11.84 -16.43 9.04
CA LYS A 14 -10.55 -16.32 8.34
C LYS A 14 -10.71 -16.04 6.85
N GLU A 15 -11.60 -16.75 6.18
CA GLU A 15 -11.86 -16.60 4.74
C GLU A 15 -12.36 -15.20 4.38
N GLN A 16 -13.24 -14.63 5.21
CA GLN A 16 -13.74 -13.28 5.02
C GLN A 16 -12.63 -12.25 5.27
N LEU A 17 -11.83 -12.44 6.32
CA LEU A 17 -10.70 -11.56 6.62
C LEU A 17 -9.69 -11.55 5.46
N GLU A 18 -9.35 -12.71 4.91
CA GLU A 18 -8.46 -12.83 3.75
C GLU A 18 -9.03 -12.13 2.51
N ALA A 19 -10.34 -12.28 2.25
CA ALA A 19 -11.00 -11.60 1.15
C ALA A 19 -10.99 -10.06 1.32
N GLU A 20 -11.27 -9.57 2.52
CA GLU A 20 -11.23 -8.14 2.83
C GLU A 20 -9.80 -7.58 2.72
N MET A 21 -8.80 -8.32 3.19
CA MET A 21 -7.38 -7.97 3.04
C MET A 21 -6.96 -7.93 1.57
N ARG A 22 -7.39 -8.90 0.74
CA ARG A 22 -7.11 -8.87 -0.71
C ARG A 22 -7.77 -7.67 -1.39
N GLN A 23 -9.03 -7.38 -1.08
CA GLN A 23 -9.72 -6.20 -1.63
C GLN A 23 -9.04 -4.89 -1.20
N PHE A 24 -8.59 -4.81 0.05
CA PHE A 24 -7.84 -3.66 0.54
C PHE A 24 -6.51 -3.52 -0.19
N ALA A 25 -5.76 -4.62 -0.35
CA ALA A 25 -4.52 -4.66 -1.09
C ALA A 25 -4.74 -4.15 -2.52
N GLN A 26 -5.73 -4.68 -3.25
CA GLN A 26 -6.06 -4.24 -4.61
C GLN A 26 -6.40 -2.75 -4.70
N LYS A 27 -7.20 -2.21 -3.76
CA LYS A 27 -7.49 -0.77 -3.69
C LYS A 27 -6.22 0.05 -3.45
N LYS A 28 -5.28 -0.46 -2.68
CA LYS A 28 -4.00 0.20 -2.39
C LYS A 28 -2.97 0.02 -3.50
N VAL A 29 -3.06 -1.00 -4.37
CA VAL A 29 -2.12 -1.20 -5.50
C VAL A 29 -2.06 0.06 -6.39
N GLY A 30 -3.19 0.69 -6.70
CA GLY A 30 -3.22 1.93 -7.48
C GLY A 30 -2.48 3.08 -6.77
N SER A 31 -2.67 3.22 -5.46
CA SER A 31 -1.99 4.23 -4.64
C SER A 31 -0.49 3.97 -4.52
N VAL A 32 -0.06 2.71 -4.38
CA VAL A 32 1.36 2.32 -4.36
C VAL A 32 2.02 2.58 -5.71
N LYS A 33 1.33 2.28 -6.82
CA LYS A 33 1.82 2.58 -8.17
C LYS A 33 1.99 4.08 -8.38
N ALA A 34 1.01 4.89 -7.96
CA ALA A 34 1.09 6.34 -8.01
C ALA A 34 2.25 6.89 -7.17
N ALA A 35 2.41 6.42 -5.92
CA ALA A 35 3.52 6.80 -5.05
C ALA A 35 4.88 6.42 -5.65
N ARG A 36 5.01 5.22 -6.23
CA ARG A 36 6.25 4.79 -6.91
C ARG A 36 6.54 5.63 -8.16
N SER A 37 5.50 6.02 -8.91
CA SER A 37 5.65 6.91 -10.07
C SER A 37 6.12 8.31 -9.65
N PHE A 38 5.55 8.85 -8.58
CA PHE A 38 5.97 10.13 -8.01
C PHE A 38 7.43 10.09 -7.54
N LEU A 39 7.79 9.07 -6.76
CA LEU A 39 9.16 8.90 -6.29
C LEU A 39 10.16 8.84 -7.45
N ARG A 40 9.84 8.08 -8.51
CA ARG A 40 10.67 8.05 -9.73
C ARG A 40 10.81 9.42 -10.39
N SER A 41 9.74 10.23 -10.41
CA SER A 41 9.79 11.58 -10.98
C SER A 41 10.71 12.54 -10.23
N VAL A 42 10.87 12.35 -8.92
CA VAL A 42 11.80 13.12 -8.07
C VAL A 42 13.17 12.43 -7.94
N GLY A 43 13.45 11.45 -8.81
CA GLY A 43 14.72 10.73 -8.88
C GLY A 43 14.89 9.61 -7.85
N MET A 44 13.90 9.35 -7.01
CA MET A 44 13.95 8.30 -5.99
C MET A 44 13.43 6.96 -6.52
N GLU A 45 14.09 5.85 -6.19
CA GLU A 45 13.65 4.51 -6.60
C GLU A 45 13.45 3.57 -5.42
N ILE A 46 12.28 2.92 -5.34
CA ILE A 46 12.04 1.84 -4.37
C ILE A 46 12.41 0.49 -5.00
N LYS A 47 13.43 -0.17 -4.44
CA LYS A 47 13.86 -1.52 -4.79
C LYS A 47 12.84 -2.60 -4.35
N LYS A 48 13.00 -3.82 -4.86
CA LYS A 48 12.08 -4.95 -4.59
C LYS A 48 12.07 -5.38 -3.11
N ASP A 49 13.17 -5.18 -2.41
CA ASP A 49 13.37 -5.43 -0.98
C ASP A 49 12.80 -4.32 -0.07
N GLY A 50 12.25 -3.24 -0.66
CA GLY A 50 11.70 -2.09 0.07
C GLY A 50 12.70 -0.97 0.32
N THR A 51 13.97 -1.13 -0.08
CA THR A 51 15.00 -0.09 0.06
C THR A 51 14.71 1.09 -0.87
N VAL A 52 14.75 2.32 -0.36
CA VAL A 52 14.62 3.56 -1.16
C VAL A 52 16.01 4.09 -1.51
N VAL A 53 16.30 4.22 -2.80
CA VAL A 53 17.51 4.85 -3.32
C VAL A 53 17.20 6.31 -3.63
N VAL A 54 17.99 7.22 -3.08
CA VAL A 54 17.92 8.66 -3.36
C VAL A 54 19.21 9.03 -4.11
N PRO A 55 19.14 9.78 -5.22
CA PRO A 55 20.32 10.17 -5.94
C PRO A 55 21.12 11.13 -5.07
N THR A 56 22.35 10.75 -4.71
CA THR A 56 23.25 11.52 -3.84
C THR A 56 23.91 12.71 -4.52
N LYS A 57 23.46 13.08 -5.73
CA LYS A 57 23.90 14.31 -6.40
C LYS A 57 22.77 15.33 -6.36
N LEU A 58 22.81 16.16 -5.31
CA LEU A 58 22.25 17.50 -5.39
C LEU A 58 23.12 18.30 -6.39
N PRO A 59 22.52 19.09 -7.30
CA PRO A 59 23.24 20.14 -8.00
C PRO A 59 23.78 21.20 -7.04
#